data_AF-V4C9R6-F1
#
_entry.id   AF-V4C9R6-F1
#
_cell.length_a   1.000
_cell.length_b   1.000
_cell.length_c   1.000
_cell.angle_alpha   90.00
_cell.angle_beta   90.00
_cell.angle_gamma   90.00
#
_symmetry.space_group_name_H-M   'P 1'
#
loop_
_entity.id
_entity.type
_entity.pdbx_description
1 polymer ?
#
loop_
_entity_poly.entity_id
_entity_poly.type
_entity_poly.pdbx_seq_one_letter_code
_entity_poly.pdbx_strand_id
1 'polypeptide(L)'
;NGFTDGHGLVTIRMKPDEQGRFGFNVKGGADQGMPIIVSRVAPNTPADLSIPRLNEGDQVLFINGRDMSQHTHEQVVMFIKASRETHSGELVVMVRPNGKFHCFNLYLILL
;
A
#
# COMPACT_ATOMS: atom_id res chain seq x y z
N ASN A 1 16.18 -15.48 18.38
CA ASN A 1 16.07 -14.82 17.07
C ASN A 1 14.84 -15.30 16.32
N GLY A 2 13.65 -14.92 16.80
CA GLY A 2 12.40 -15.32 16.17
C GLY A 2 11.36 -14.24 16.41
N PHE A 3 11.34 -13.21 15.59
CA PHE A 3 10.18 -12.35 15.46
C PHE A 3 9.19 -13.06 14.53
N THR A 4 8.50 -14.07 15.05
CA THR A 4 7.14 -14.29 14.57
C THR A 4 6.32 -13.17 15.17
N ASP A 5 5.77 -12.30 14.35
CA ASP A 5 4.53 -11.69 14.80
C ASP A 5 3.46 -11.87 13.74
N GLY A 6 2.43 -12.60 14.14
CA GLY A 6 1.14 -12.69 13.48
C GLY A 6 0.37 -11.36 13.50
N HIS A 7 1.02 -10.25 13.14
CA HIS A 7 0.50 -8.89 13.19
C HIS A 7 -0.59 -8.60 12.14
N GLY A 8 -0.99 -9.61 11.33
CA GLY A 8 -1.94 -9.41 10.24
C GLY A 8 -1.42 -8.49 9.14
N LEU A 9 -0.09 -8.32 9.00
CA LEU A 9 0.50 -7.48 7.95
C LEU A 9 0.41 -8.14 6.58
N VAL A 10 0.26 -7.33 5.55
CA VAL A 10 0.08 -7.78 4.17
C VAL A 10 1.09 -7.08 3.27
N THR A 11 1.78 -7.85 2.44
CA THR A 11 2.68 -7.33 1.41
C THR A 11 1.92 -7.25 0.08
N ILE A 12 1.86 -6.06 -0.51
CA ILE A 12 1.21 -5.80 -1.79
C ILE A 12 2.28 -5.37 -2.78
N ARG A 13 2.24 -5.95 -3.99
CA ARG A 13 3.16 -5.67 -5.09
C ARG A 13 2.36 -5.19 -6.28
N MET A 14 2.78 -4.10 -6.91
CA MET A 14 2.11 -3.55 -8.07
C MET A 14 3.10 -2.87 -9.01
N LYS A 15 2.83 -2.97 -10.31
CA LYS A 15 3.51 -2.19 -11.34
C LYS A 15 2.71 -0.93 -11.66
N PRO A 16 3.36 0.15 -12.06
CA PRO A 16 2.65 1.34 -12.50
C PRO A 16 1.85 1.10 -13.79
N ASP A 17 0.80 1.90 -14.01
CA ASP A 17 0.08 1.95 -15.29
C ASP A 17 0.93 2.60 -16.41
N GLU A 18 0.39 2.70 -17.63
CA GLU A 18 1.07 3.34 -18.78
C GLU A 18 1.43 4.82 -18.54
N GLN A 19 0.74 5.50 -17.63
CA GLN A 19 1.02 6.87 -17.19
C GLN A 19 1.93 6.90 -15.94
N GLY A 20 2.46 5.73 -15.57
CA GLY A 20 3.26 5.48 -14.39
C GLY A 20 2.43 5.29 -13.10
N ARG A 21 1.13 5.58 -13.06
CA ARG A 21 0.40 5.76 -11.80
C ARG A 21 0.13 4.42 -11.13
N PHE A 22 0.23 4.39 -9.80
CA PHE A 22 -0.19 3.25 -9.01
C PHE A 22 -1.69 3.29 -8.65
N GLY A 23 -2.27 4.50 -8.58
CA GLY A 23 -3.72 4.68 -8.41
C GLY A 23 -4.23 4.72 -6.97
N PHE A 24 -3.42 5.19 -6.04
CA PHE A 24 -3.84 5.43 -4.66
C PHE A 24 -3.29 6.76 -4.12
N ASN A 25 -3.97 7.31 -3.12
CA ASN A 25 -3.52 8.48 -2.38
C ASN A 25 -3.13 8.08 -0.95
N VAL A 26 -2.19 8.82 -0.37
CA VAL A 26 -1.79 8.67 1.04
C VAL A 26 -2.01 9.96 1.81
N LYS A 27 -2.15 9.85 3.13
CA LYS A 27 -2.16 10.97 4.08
C LYS A 27 -1.27 10.64 5.28
N GLY A 28 -0.94 11.64 6.08
CA GLY A 28 -0.03 11.52 7.21
C GLY A 28 1.43 11.72 6.82
N GLY A 29 2.31 11.53 7.78
CA GLY A 29 3.73 11.89 7.71
C GLY A 29 4.28 12.13 9.11
N ALA A 30 5.57 11.89 9.30
CA ALA A 30 6.24 12.20 10.56
C ALA A 30 6.12 13.70 10.92
N ASP A 31 6.11 14.58 9.91
CA ASP A 31 5.89 16.02 10.04
C ASP A 31 4.48 16.38 10.57
N GLN A 32 3.52 15.48 10.42
CA GLN A 32 2.12 15.67 10.84
C GLN A 32 1.80 14.94 12.15
N GLY A 33 2.75 14.18 12.70
CA GLY A 33 2.50 13.30 13.84
C GLY A 33 1.46 12.20 13.55
N MET A 34 1.24 11.87 12.27
CA MET A 34 0.23 10.90 11.84
C MET A 34 0.87 9.76 11.04
N PRO A 35 0.40 8.50 11.22
CA PRO A 35 0.87 7.39 10.41
C PRO A 35 0.53 7.57 8.93
N ILE A 36 1.30 6.92 8.05
CA ILE A 36 1.00 6.90 6.62
C ILE A 36 -0.21 5.99 6.38
N ILE A 37 -1.31 6.58 5.93
CA ILE A 37 -2.58 5.88 5.68
C ILE A 37 -2.97 6.04 4.22
N VAL A 38 -3.43 4.96 3.58
CA VAL A 38 -4.07 5.01 2.26
C VAL A 38 -5.41 5.74 2.40
N SER A 39 -5.53 6.91 1.78
CA SER A 39 -6.73 7.75 1.87
C SER A 39 -7.73 7.49 0.77
N ARG A 40 -7.28 7.00 -0.39
CA ARG A 40 -8.14 6.65 -1.53
C ARG A 40 -7.48 5.58 -2.40
N VAL A 41 -8.27 4.67 -2.96
CA VAL A 41 -7.84 3.77 -4.03
C VAL A 41 -8.76 3.98 -5.24
N ALA A 42 -8.18 4.37 -6.38
CA ALA A 42 -8.93 4.62 -7.60
C ALA A 42 -9.32 3.31 -8.29
N PRO A 43 -10.57 3.13 -8.73
CA PRO A 43 -11.01 1.89 -9.37
C PRO A 43 -10.28 1.65 -10.70
N ASN A 44 -10.09 0.38 -11.06
CA ASN A 44 -9.41 -0.07 -12.28
C ASN A 44 -7.95 0.43 -12.40
N THR A 45 -7.28 0.65 -11.28
CA THR A 45 -5.86 1.01 -11.25
C THR A 45 -5.00 -0.14 -10.71
N PRO A 46 -3.66 -0.10 -10.87
CA PRO A 46 -2.81 -1.16 -10.34
C PRO A 46 -2.98 -1.44 -8.85
N ALA A 47 -3.25 -0.42 -8.03
CA ALA A 47 -3.54 -0.60 -6.60
C ALA A 47 -4.86 -1.35 -6.36
N ASP A 48 -5.90 -1.03 -7.14
CA ASP A 48 -7.21 -1.68 -7.07
C ASP A 48 -7.19 -3.14 -7.55
N LEU A 49 -6.39 -3.41 -8.58
CA LEU A 49 -6.28 -4.72 -9.23
C LEU A 49 -5.19 -5.63 -8.63
N SER A 50 -4.39 -5.11 -7.69
CA SER A 50 -3.36 -5.89 -7.02
C SER A 50 -3.96 -7.05 -6.21
N ILE A 51 -3.20 -8.14 -6.08
CA ILE A 51 -3.60 -9.30 -5.28
C ILE A 51 -2.49 -9.58 -4.27
N PRO A 52 -2.73 -9.38 -2.96
CA PRO A 52 -3.95 -8.83 -2.35
C PRO A 52 -4.18 -7.34 -2.67
N ARG A 53 -5.45 -6.91 -2.67
CA ARG A 53 -5.85 -5.54 -3.02
C ARG A 53 -5.46 -4.54 -1.93
N LEU A 54 -4.95 -3.39 -2.32
CA LEU A 54 -4.77 -2.24 -1.42
C LEU A 54 -6.12 -1.61 -1.08
N ASN A 55 -6.38 -1.36 0.20
CA ASN A 55 -7.66 -0.81 0.65
C ASN A 55 -7.50 0.56 1.29
N GLU A 56 -8.57 1.35 1.23
CA GLU A 56 -8.65 2.61 1.95
C GLU A 56 -8.63 2.36 3.46
N GLY A 57 -7.79 3.12 4.16
CA GLY A 57 -7.54 2.97 5.59
C GLY A 57 -6.33 2.08 5.92
N ASP A 58 -5.77 1.34 4.96
CA ASP A 58 -4.55 0.56 5.20
C ASP A 58 -3.41 1.47 5.64
N GLN A 59 -2.68 1.04 6.68
CA GLN A 59 -1.52 1.76 7.16
C GLN A 59 -0.27 1.25 6.45
N VAL A 60 0.43 2.13 5.74
CA VAL A 60 1.69 1.80 5.08
C VAL A 60 2.82 1.86 6.10
N LEU A 61 3.51 0.74 6.29
CA LEU A 61 4.64 0.62 7.21
C LEU A 61 5.96 0.65 6.45
N PHE A 62 6.04 -0.08 5.34
CA PHE A 62 7.26 -0.14 4.52
C PHE A 62 6.96 0.13 3.05
N ILE A 63 7.87 0.85 2.38
CA ILE A 63 7.93 1.00 0.92
C ILE A 63 9.26 0.46 0.44
N ASN A 64 9.23 -0.58 -0.40
CA ASN A 64 10.41 -1.31 -0.89
C ASN A 64 11.40 -1.68 0.22
N GLY A 65 10.88 -2.13 1.37
CA GLY A 65 11.67 -2.52 2.54
C GLY A 65 12.18 -1.36 3.40
N ARG A 66 11.91 -0.10 3.05
CA ARG A 66 12.23 1.08 3.87
C ARG A 66 11.10 1.38 4.84
N ASP A 67 11.40 1.55 6.13
CA ASP A 67 10.44 1.96 7.16
C ASP A 67 9.98 3.41 6.96
N MET A 68 8.67 3.64 6.95
CA MET A 68 8.05 4.95 6.77
C MET A 68 7.84 5.73 8.08
N SER A 69 8.11 5.15 9.25
CA SER A 69 7.79 5.74 10.56
C SER A 69 8.43 7.12 10.83
N GLN A 70 9.62 7.39 10.28
CA GLN A 70 10.37 8.64 10.46
C GLN A 70 10.37 9.55 9.23
N HIS A 71 9.60 9.24 8.19
CA HIS A 71 9.62 9.97 6.94
C HIS A 71 8.47 10.97 6.85
N THR A 72 8.75 12.16 6.28
CA THR A 72 7.72 13.17 6.04
C THR A 72 6.77 12.74 4.93
N HIS A 73 5.60 13.38 4.85
CA HIS A 73 4.64 13.15 3.78
C HIS A 73 5.30 13.22 2.39
N GLU A 74 6.08 14.27 2.14
CA GLU A 74 6.76 14.49 0.85
C GLU A 74 7.79 13.39 0.54
N GLN A 75 8.58 12.97 1.54
CA GLN A 75 9.55 11.89 1.38
C GLN A 75 8.86 10.56 1.03
N VAL A 76 7.74 10.25 1.68
CA VAL A 76 6.94 9.05 1.38
C VAL A 76 6.45 9.06 -0.07
N VAL A 77 5.89 10.20 -0.50
CA VAL A 77 5.43 10.37 -1.90
C VAL A 77 6.61 10.24 -2.88
N MET A 78 7.78 10.77 -2.53
CA MET A 78 9.00 10.64 -3.32
C MET A 78 9.41 9.17 -3.48
N PHE A 79 9.43 8.36 -2.41
CA PHE A 79 9.79 6.94 -2.51
C PHE A 79 8.82 6.14 -3.38
N ILE A 80 7.51 6.42 -3.28
CA ILE A 80 6.50 5.80 -4.15
C ILE A 80 6.81 6.11 -5.62
N LYS A 81 7.04 7.39 -5.96
CA LYS A 81 7.35 7.79 -7.34
C LYS A 81 8.66 7.19 -7.85
N ALA A 82 9.71 7.21 -7.01
CA ALA A 82 11.03 6.66 -7.36
C ALA A 82 11.00 5.15 -7.62
N SER A 83 10.00 4.42 -7.10
CA SER A 83 9.84 2.98 -7.33
C SER A 83 9.72 2.63 -8.81
N ARG A 84 9.15 3.54 -9.61
CA ARG A 84 9.02 3.41 -11.07
C ARG A 84 10.36 3.33 -11.81
N GLU A 85 11.41 3.93 -11.24
CA GLU A 85 12.73 4.04 -11.86
C GLU A 85 13.68 2.92 -11.41
N THR A 86 13.23 2.04 -10.52
CA THR A 86 14.02 0.88 -10.08
C THR A 86 14.12 -0.17 -11.19
N HIS A 87 15.15 -1.02 -11.15
CA HIS A 87 15.34 -2.12 -12.11
C HIS A 87 14.12 -3.03 -12.25
N SER A 88 13.31 -3.16 -11.19
CA SER A 88 12.08 -3.95 -11.20
C SER A 88 10.86 -3.20 -11.76
N GLY A 89 10.86 -1.87 -11.69
CA GLY A 89 9.69 -1.02 -11.95
C GLY A 89 8.50 -1.31 -11.02
N GLU A 90 8.69 -2.06 -9.94
CA GLU A 90 7.63 -2.47 -9.02
C GLU A 90 7.64 -1.62 -7.75
N LEU A 91 6.45 -1.30 -7.26
CA LEU A 91 6.24 -0.80 -5.92
C LEU A 91 5.82 -1.96 -5.03
N VAL A 92 6.57 -2.17 -3.95
CA VAL A 92 6.25 -3.13 -2.89
C VAL A 92 5.92 -2.37 -1.62
N VAL A 93 4.69 -2.50 -1.14
CA VAL A 93 4.27 -1.92 0.15
C VAL A 93 3.95 -3.02 1.14
N MET A 94 4.41 -2.86 2.38
CA MET A 94 3.95 -3.68 3.50
C MET A 94 3.00 -2.83 4.33
N VAL A 95 1.77 -3.31 4.46
CA VAL A 95 0.69 -2.60 5.12
C VAL A 95 0.17 -3.36 6.33
N ARG A 96 -0.39 -2.62 7.28
CA ARG A 96 -1.32 -3.15 8.27
C ARG A 96 -2.74 -2.90 7.73
N PRO A 97 -3.50 -3.95 7.37
CA PRO A 97 -4.86 -3.81 6.90
C PRO A 97 -5.73 -3.14 7.96
N ASN A 98 -6.53 -2.17 7.55
CA ASN A 98 -7.66 -1.74 8.37
C ASN A 98 -8.63 -2.92 8.38
N GLY A 99 -9.04 -3.44 9.55
CA GLY A 99 -9.74 -4.73 9.73
C GLY A 99 -11.05 -4.97 8.95
N LYS A 100 -11.40 -4.08 8.02
CA LYS A 100 -12.31 -4.32 6.91
C LYS A 100 -11.61 -5.19 5.85
N PHE A 101 -11.55 -6.49 6.11
CA PHE A 101 -11.48 -7.46 5.03
C PHE A 101 -12.74 -7.27 4.17
N HIS A 102 -12.68 -6.41 3.15
CA HIS A 102 -13.64 -6.42 2.06
C HIS A 102 -13.38 -7.71 1.29
N CYS A 103 -13.94 -8.80 1.79
CA CYS A 103 -14.04 -10.07 1.09
C CYS A 103 -14.85 -9.81 -0.19
N PHE A 104 -14.17 -9.49 -1.29
CA PHE A 104 -14.78 -9.49 -2.61
C PHE A 104 -14.96 -10.95 -3.03
N ASN A 105 -16.13 -11.51 -2.70
CA ASN A 105 -17.02 -12.27 -3.59
C ASN A 105 -18.05 -13.08 -2.77
N LEU A 106 -19.16 -12.43 -2.39
CA LEU A 106 -20.39 -13.12 -2.01
C LEU A 106 -21.06 -13.88 -3.18
N TYR A 107 -20.50 -13.79 -4.39
CA TYR A 107 -21.01 -14.48 -5.58
C TYR A 107 -20.85 -16.02 -5.54
N LEU A 108 -20.09 -16.59 -4.61
CA LEU A 108 -19.92 -18.06 -4.50
C LEU A 108 -20.83 -18.73 -3.46
N ILE A 109 -21.65 -17.98 -2.70
CA ILE A 109 -22.50 -18.54 -1.61
C ILE A 109 -23.98 -18.66 -2.02
N LEU A 110 -24.32 -18.38 -3.28
CA LEU A 110 -25.69 -18.46 -3.80
C LEU A 110 -25.81 -19.31 -5.09
N LEU A 111 -25.01 -20.39 -5.19
CA LEU A 111 -25.42 -21.57 -5.96
C LEU A 111 -26.27 -22.47 -5.07
#